data_AF-A0AAD5E9Z9-F1
#
_entry.id   AF-A0AAD5E9Z9-F1
#
_cell.length_a   1.000
_cell.length_b   1.000
_cell.length_c   1.000
_cell.angle_alpha   90.00
_cell.angle_beta   90.00
_cell.angle_gamma   90.00
#
_symmetry.space_group_name_H-M   'P 1'
#
loop_
_entity.id
_entity.type
_entity.pdbx_description
1 polymer ?
#
loop_
_entity_poly.entity_id
_entity_poly.type
_entity_poly.pdbx_seq_one_letter_code
_entity_poly.pdbx_strand_id
1 'polypeptide(L)'
;MATHNVAPSSSFHPHLYTNITFNHAPSRLDCIFDIIYIIPREAFVDINQLNDLKISKHVVVLNETDLEAPVEVAVRGGNVVAIRYEADDYLMLLGQQVSIDLPLHMRYQKPDSLWTHQTVTIPVPKVGWTCLIDPPQKPSSIPPLPSIDFHLERDSRTTFDEIESTAVGNMTVSVPVGRTDDIYTVQTGTFITVTLGSLWIAYSIYRAVVKRKRTEAKGKRRKSE
;
A
#
# COMPACT_ATOMS: atom_id res chain seq x y z
N MET A 1 21.48 13.97 -0.96
CA MET A 1 20.37 14.57 -1.73
C MET A 1 19.36 13.46 -2.01
N ALA A 2 18.06 13.75 -1.96
CA ALA A 2 17.02 12.76 -2.24
C ALA A 2 16.20 13.15 -3.48
N THR A 3 15.88 12.16 -4.32
CA THR A 3 14.97 12.31 -5.46
C THR A 3 13.84 11.30 -5.35
N HIS A 4 12.63 11.71 -5.69
CA HIS A 4 11.43 10.89 -5.55
C HIS A 4 10.62 10.88 -6.84
N ASN A 5 10.07 9.73 -7.19
CA ASN A 5 9.21 9.59 -8.36
C ASN A 5 8.17 8.49 -8.12
N VAL A 6 6.97 8.68 -8.68
CA VAL A 6 5.93 7.65 -8.70
C VAL A 6 5.70 7.18 -10.13
N ALA A 7 5.81 5.88 -10.37
CA ALA A 7 5.55 5.29 -11.68
C ALA A 7 4.93 3.89 -11.56
N PRO A 8 4.01 3.52 -12.46
CA PRO A 8 3.37 4.36 -13.47
C PRO A 8 2.45 5.43 -12.84
N SER A 9 2.29 6.58 -13.51
CA SER A 9 1.44 7.70 -13.05
C SER A 9 -0.06 7.46 -13.23
N SER A 10 -0.45 6.34 -13.85
CA SER A 10 -1.84 5.91 -13.99
C SER A 10 -1.94 4.40 -13.74
N SER A 11 -2.29 4.01 -12.51
CA SER A 11 -2.37 2.59 -12.11
C SER A 11 -3.00 2.44 -10.72
N PHE A 12 -3.52 1.24 -10.45
CA PHE A 12 -3.86 0.80 -9.09
C PHE A 12 -2.65 0.29 -8.30
N HIS A 13 -1.53 0.03 -8.98
CA HIS A 13 -0.32 -0.54 -8.39
C HIS A 13 0.89 0.31 -8.79
N PRO A 14 0.96 1.60 -8.39
CA PRO A 14 2.13 2.40 -8.64
C PRO A 14 3.28 2.04 -7.70
N HIS A 15 4.50 2.32 -8.12
CA HIS A 15 5.71 2.20 -7.32
C HIS A 15 6.24 3.58 -6.98
N LEU A 16 6.62 3.78 -5.72
CA LEU A 16 7.27 5.00 -5.24
C LEU A 16 8.76 4.77 -5.12
N TYR A 17 9.51 5.32 -6.06
CA TYR A 17 10.95 5.26 -6.11
C TYR A 17 11.56 6.41 -5.32
N THR A 18 12.44 6.09 -4.39
CA THR A 18 13.23 7.06 -3.62
C THR A 18 14.70 6.78 -3.83
N ASN A 19 15.41 7.69 -4.49
CA ASN A 19 16.84 7.60 -4.72
C ASN A 19 17.57 8.57 -3.81
N ILE A 20 18.52 8.05 -3.04
CA ILE A 20 19.26 8.80 -2.03
C ILE A 20 20.74 8.70 -2.36
N THR A 21 21.41 9.85 -2.38
CA THR A 21 22.87 9.96 -2.46
C THR A 21 23.42 10.38 -1.10
N PHE A 22 24.18 9.47 -0.48
CA PHE A 22 24.84 9.69 0.81
C PHE A 22 26.17 10.43 0.59
N ASN A 23 26.09 11.75 0.47
CA ASN A 23 27.26 12.59 0.19
C ASN A 23 28.07 12.93 1.45
N HIS A 24 27.42 12.94 2.62
CA HIS A 24 28.04 13.28 3.89
C HIS A 24 27.47 12.41 5.00
N ALA A 25 28.33 12.01 5.94
CA ALA A 25 27.92 11.41 7.20
C ALA A 25 27.24 12.48 8.09
N PRO A 26 26.37 12.07 9.03
CA PRO A 26 25.80 13.00 10.00
C PRO A 26 26.91 13.64 10.84
N SER A 27 26.69 14.87 11.29
CA SER A 27 27.67 15.57 12.15
C SER A 27 27.86 14.90 13.51
N ARG A 28 26.97 13.98 13.88
CA ARG A 28 27.03 13.21 15.12
C ARG A 28 26.87 11.71 14.85
N LEU A 29 27.54 10.89 15.64
CA LEU A 29 27.56 9.42 15.49
C LEU A 29 26.36 8.73 16.15
N ASP A 30 25.58 9.45 16.95
CA ASP A 30 24.37 8.96 17.65
C ASP A 30 23.08 9.20 16.84
N CYS A 31 23.23 9.53 15.56
CA CYS A 31 22.11 9.74 14.64
C CYS A 31 21.75 8.44 13.92
N ILE A 32 20.47 8.29 13.64
CA ILE A 32 19.91 7.21 12.85
C ILE A 32 19.37 7.80 11.55
N PHE A 33 19.52 7.09 10.44
CA PHE A 33 18.97 7.54 9.17
C PHE A 33 17.56 6.99 8.99
N ASP A 34 16.58 7.90 8.87
CA ASP A 34 15.17 7.56 8.74
C ASP A 34 14.60 8.08 7.42
N ILE A 35 13.78 7.25 6.80
CA ILE A 35 12.99 7.59 5.62
C ILE A 35 11.53 7.39 5.98
N ILE A 36 10.74 8.45 5.84
CA ILE A 36 9.37 8.51 6.30
C ILE A 36 8.45 8.81 5.11
N TYR A 37 7.58 7.85 4.83
CA TYR A 37 6.54 7.93 3.82
C TYR A 37 5.20 8.23 4.49
N ILE A 38 4.57 9.34 4.13
CA ILE A 38 3.20 9.66 4.52
C ILE A 38 2.31 9.28 3.36
N ILE A 39 1.62 8.15 3.49
CA ILE A 39 0.76 7.59 2.46
C ILE A 39 -0.67 8.09 2.69
N PRO A 40 -1.30 8.75 1.72
CA PRO A 40 -2.68 9.24 1.86
C PRO A 40 -3.64 8.05 1.96
N ARG A 41 -4.84 8.25 2.51
CA ARG A 41 -5.84 7.17 2.70
C ARG A 41 -6.25 6.49 1.40
N GLU A 42 -6.12 7.18 0.26
CA GLU A 42 -6.42 6.68 -1.06
C GLU A 42 -5.43 5.62 -1.55
N ALA A 43 -4.31 5.44 -0.84
CA ALA A 43 -3.32 4.40 -1.08
C ALA A 43 -2.98 3.64 0.21
N PHE A 44 -2.42 2.45 0.07
CA PHE A 44 -1.86 1.67 1.17
C PHE A 44 -0.65 0.88 0.68
N VAL A 45 0.06 0.30 1.63
CA VAL A 45 1.23 -0.52 1.39
C VAL A 45 0.94 -1.92 1.94
N ASP A 46 1.21 -2.95 1.14
CA ASP A 46 1.07 -4.34 1.57
C ASP A 46 2.28 -4.74 2.42
N ILE A 47 2.05 -4.97 3.71
CA ILE A 47 3.10 -5.36 4.66
C ILE A 47 3.82 -6.66 4.25
N ASN A 48 3.14 -7.55 3.54
CA ASN A 48 3.75 -8.81 3.10
C ASN A 48 4.79 -8.57 2.00
N GLN A 49 4.56 -7.59 1.13
CA GLN A 49 5.52 -7.19 0.09
C GLN A 49 6.71 -6.42 0.67
N LEU A 50 6.52 -5.73 1.80
CA LEU A 50 7.62 -5.03 2.46
C LEU A 50 8.66 -5.96 3.06
N ASN A 51 8.28 -7.16 3.48
CA ASN A 51 9.22 -8.16 3.98
C ASN A 51 10.21 -8.62 2.90
N ASP A 52 9.85 -8.48 1.62
CA ASP A 52 10.71 -8.82 0.50
C ASP A 52 11.70 -7.70 0.12
N LEU A 53 11.54 -6.49 0.72
CA LEU A 53 12.49 -5.39 0.53
C LEU A 53 13.80 -5.72 1.22
N LYS A 54 14.77 -6.21 0.46
CA LYS A 54 16.15 -6.53 0.90
C LYS A 54 16.97 -5.30 1.36
N ILE A 55 16.34 -4.15 1.53
CA ILE A 55 16.96 -2.83 1.54
C ILE A 55 17.11 -2.29 2.97
N SER A 56 16.40 -2.84 3.97
CA SER A 56 16.63 -2.52 5.39
C SER A 56 16.15 -3.65 6.31
N LYS A 57 16.72 -3.74 7.51
CA LYS A 57 16.27 -4.69 8.54
C LYS A 57 15.06 -4.20 9.34
N HIS A 58 14.69 -2.93 9.20
CA HIS A 58 13.72 -2.26 10.06
C HIS A 58 12.75 -1.40 9.24
N VAL A 59 11.69 -2.02 8.75
CA VAL A 59 10.53 -1.35 8.15
C VAL A 59 9.36 -1.44 9.12
N VAL A 60 8.71 -0.32 9.41
CA VAL A 60 7.49 -0.28 10.21
C VAL A 60 6.40 0.42 9.43
N VAL A 61 5.21 -0.18 9.47
CA VAL A 61 3.97 0.38 8.94
C VAL A 61 3.09 0.73 10.12
N LEU A 62 2.59 1.95 10.16
CA LEU A 62 1.68 2.45 11.19
C LEU A 62 0.32 2.77 10.60
N ASN A 63 -0.71 2.63 11.44
CA ASN A 63 -2.13 2.84 11.17
C ASN A 63 -2.82 1.69 10.42
N GLU A 64 -3.54 2.00 9.34
CA GLU A 64 -4.50 1.12 8.69
C GLU A 64 -3.78 -0.03 7.97
N THR A 65 -4.16 -1.26 8.29
CA THR A 65 -3.59 -2.47 7.67
C THR A 65 -4.62 -3.23 6.85
N ASP A 66 -5.88 -2.78 6.83
CA ASP A 66 -6.91 -3.37 5.98
C ASP A 66 -6.60 -3.10 4.49
N LEU A 67 -6.23 -4.16 3.77
CA LEU A 67 -5.86 -4.12 2.35
C LEU A 67 -7.10 -4.08 1.43
N GLU A 68 -8.29 -4.38 1.94
CA GLU A 68 -9.52 -4.53 1.14
C GLU A 68 -10.52 -3.38 1.35
N ALA A 69 -10.38 -2.59 2.42
CA ALA A 69 -11.29 -1.48 2.68
C ALA A 69 -11.29 -0.43 1.53
N PRO A 70 -12.46 0.03 1.06
CA PRO A 70 -12.55 1.14 0.12
C PRO A 70 -12.25 2.48 0.82
N VAL A 71 -12.00 3.54 0.04
CA VAL A 71 -11.64 4.88 0.58
C VAL A 71 -12.67 5.44 1.57
N GLU A 72 -13.95 5.12 1.38
CA GLU A 72 -15.04 5.60 2.23
C GLU A 72 -15.00 5.04 3.65
N VAL A 73 -14.40 3.85 3.83
CA VAL A 73 -14.36 3.13 5.10
C VAL A 73 -12.97 3.24 5.75
N ALA A 74 -11.93 3.56 4.97
CA ALA A 74 -10.58 3.71 5.47
C ALA A 74 -10.45 4.82 6.54
N VAL A 75 -9.62 4.57 7.57
CA VAL A 75 -9.37 5.51 8.67
C VAL A 75 -8.94 6.90 8.15
N ARG A 76 -9.46 7.95 8.80
CA ARG A 76 -9.12 9.34 8.53
C ARG A 76 -7.66 9.60 8.93
N GLY A 77 -6.74 9.53 7.98
CA GLY A 77 -5.34 9.90 8.23
C GLY A 77 -4.29 9.20 7.37
N GLY A 78 -4.68 8.15 6.63
CA GLY A 78 -3.72 7.37 5.83
C GLY A 78 -2.71 6.60 6.69
N ASN A 79 -1.63 6.15 6.05
CA ASN A 79 -0.63 5.27 6.65
C ASN A 79 0.73 5.94 6.68
N VAL A 80 1.54 5.58 7.67
CA VAL A 80 2.94 6.01 7.72
C VAL A 80 3.82 4.78 7.56
N VAL A 81 4.74 4.82 6.61
CA VAL A 81 5.78 3.79 6.48
C VAL A 81 7.12 4.43 6.80
N ALA A 82 7.84 3.83 7.74
CA ALA A 82 9.15 4.29 8.16
C ALA A 82 10.19 3.20 7.90
N ILE A 83 11.29 3.58 7.25
CA ILE A 83 12.43 2.73 6.94
C ILE A 83 13.64 3.30 7.67
N ARG A 84 14.31 2.46 8.47
CA ARG A 84 15.40 2.86 9.35
C ARG A 84 16.72 2.16 8.99
N TYR A 85 17.79 2.93 8.97
CA TYR A 85 19.16 2.44 8.83
C TYR A 85 20.00 2.82 10.05
N GLU A 86 20.65 1.82 10.63
CA GLU A 86 21.57 2.02 11.75
C GLU A 86 22.94 2.57 11.29
N ALA A 87 23.75 3.00 12.24
CA ALA A 87 25.09 3.57 12.03
C ALA A 87 25.95 2.74 11.07
N ASP A 88 26.10 1.46 11.36
CA ASP A 88 26.93 0.57 10.56
C ASP A 88 26.40 0.42 9.12
N ASP A 89 25.07 0.38 8.95
CA ASP A 89 24.43 0.22 7.65
C ASP A 89 24.62 1.46 6.77
N TYR A 90 24.33 2.66 7.26
CA TYR A 90 24.46 3.87 6.43
C TYR A 90 25.91 4.26 6.18
N LEU A 91 26.84 3.95 7.10
CA LEU A 91 28.27 4.21 6.91
C LEU A 91 28.83 3.38 5.75
N MET A 92 28.35 2.15 5.55
CA MET A 92 28.71 1.32 4.40
C MET A 92 28.17 1.87 3.07
N LEU A 93 27.12 2.70 3.12
CA LEU A 93 26.45 3.28 1.96
C LEU A 93 26.99 4.68 1.63
N LEU A 94 27.97 5.20 2.38
CA LEU A 94 28.62 6.48 2.09
C LEU A 94 29.26 6.47 0.69
N GLY A 95 28.98 7.52 -0.09
CA GLY A 95 29.43 7.63 -1.47
C GLY A 95 28.69 6.72 -2.45
N GLN A 96 27.71 5.93 -1.98
CA GLN A 96 26.85 5.11 -2.82
C GLN A 96 25.48 5.79 -3.04
N GLN A 97 24.84 5.39 -4.14
CA GLN A 97 23.45 5.72 -4.41
C GLN A 97 22.57 4.54 -4.01
N VAL A 98 21.59 4.80 -3.15
CA VAL A 98 20.61 3.81 -2.70
C VAL A 98 19.29 4.11 -3.35
N SER A 99 18.65 3.09 -3.91
CA SER A 99 17.32 3.18 -4.51
C SER A 99 16.38 2.30 -3.72
N ILE A 100 15.29 2.90 -3.24
CA ILE A 100 14.21 2.22 -2.53
C ILE A 100 13.00 2.23 -3.44
N ASP A 101 12.45 1.05 -3.67
CA ASP A 101 11.21 0.84 -4.38
C ASP A 101 10.12 0.49 -3.36
N LEU A 102 9.21 1.42 -3.09
CA LEU A 102 8.07 1.19 -2.21
C LEU A 102 6.82 0.86 -3.06
N PRO A 103 6.34 -0.40 -3.07
CA PRO A 103 5.12 -0.73 -3.79
C PRO A 103 3.91 -0.12 -3.09
N LEU A 104 3.05 0.54 -3.87
CA LEU A 104 1.82 1.14 -3.40
C LEU A 104 0.62 0.47 -4.07
N HIS A 105 -0.45 0.33 -3.32
CA HIS A 105 -1.75 -0.11 -3.80
C HIS A 105 -2.75 1.02 -3.63
N MET A 106 -3.42 1.40 -4.72
CA MET A 106 -4.48 2.40 -4.68
C MET A 106 -5.78 1.74 -4.26
N ARG A 107 -6.49 2.34 -3.32
CA ARG A 107 -7.82 1.90 -2.91
C ARG A 107 -8.84 2.20 -3.99
N TYR A 108 -9.94 1.44 -3.96
CA TYR A 108 -11.12 1.76 -4.75
C TYR A 108 -11.64 3.14 -4.35
N GLN A 109 -11.64 4.03 -5.34
CA GLN A 109 -12.16 5.37 -5.21
C GLN A 109 -13.68 5.36 -5.34
N LYS A 110 -14.30 6.43 -4.87
CA LYS A 110 -15.74 6.61 -4.99
C LYS A 110 -16.15 6.64 -6.47
N PRO A 111 -17.18 5.87 -6.88
CA PRO A 111 -17.75 5.99 -8.21
C PRO A 111 -18.23 7.41 -8.49
N ASP A 112 -18.03 7.88 -9.71
CA ASP A 112 -18.38 9.23 -10.16
C ASP A 112 -19.14 9.17 -11.50
N SER A 113 -20.07 10.10 -11.73
CA SER A 113 -20.84 10.14 -12.98
C SER A 113 -20.10 10.88 -14.10
N LEU A 114 -19.24 11.84 -13.74
CA LEU A 114 -18.59 12.78 -14.64
C LEU A 114 -17.16 12.34 -14.97
N TRP A 115 -16.45 11.81 -13.97
CA TRP A 115 -15.03 11.48 -14.09
C TRP A 115 -14.81 9.98 -14.26
N THR A 116 -13.86 9.62 -15.12
CA THR A 116 -13.38 8.23 -15.27
C THR A 116 -12.12 7.95 -14.46
N HIS A 117 -11.49 9.01 -13.95
CA HIS A 117 -10.27 8.93 -13.15
C HIS A 117 -10.32 9.98 -12.03
N GLN A 118 -9.70 9.64 -10.91
CA GLN A 118 -9.47 10.53 -9.79
C GLN A 118 -7.97 10.68 -9.56
N THR A 119 -7.51 11.92 -9.41
CA THR A 119 -6.11 12.19 -9.09
C THR A 119 -5.91 12.07 -7.59
N VAL A 120 -5.00 11.18 -7.21
CA VAL A 120 -4.53 11.01 -5.83
C VAL A 120 -3.18 11.71 -5.69
N THR A 121 -3.06 12.51 -4.63
CA THR A 121 -1.85 13.29 -4.34
C THR A 121 -1.08 12.63 -3.21
N ILE A 122 0.17 12.24 -3.49
CA ILE A 122 1.08 11.60 -2.56
C ILE A 122 2.13 12.64 -2.13
N PRO A 123 2.23 12.95 -0.82
CA PRO A 123 3.26 13.83 -0.29
C PRO A 123 4.68 13.32 -0.60
N VAL A 124 5.63 14.26 -0.71
CA VAL A 124 7.05 13.90 -0.85
C VAL A 124 7.52 13.21 0.45
N PRO A 125 8.21 12.06 0.35
CA PRO A 125 8.80 11.38 1.50
C PRO A 125 9.81 12.28 2.20
N LYS A 126 9.85 12.21 3.52
CA LYS A 126 10.87 12.89 4.30
C LYS A 126 12.06 11.97 4.49
N VAL A 127 13.25 12.47 4.22
CA VAL A 127 14.50 11.73 4.32
C VAL A 127 15.44 12.53 5.18
N GLY A 128 16.02 11.93 6.22
CA GLY A 128 16.84 12.70 7.14
C GLY A 128 17.46 11.91 8.27
N TRP A 129 18.14 12.64 9.14
CA TRP A 129 18.81 12.10 10.31
C TRP A 129 17.96 12.36 11.55
N THR A 130 17.59 11.30 12.26
CA THR A 130 16.99 11.39 13.58
C THR A 130 18.10 11.30 14.62
N CYS A 131 18.36 12.39 15.33
CA CYS A 131 19.45 12.48 16.31
C CYS A 131 18.90 12.73 17.71
N LEU A 132 19.55 12.14 18.73
CA LEU A 132 19.27 12.45 20.12
C LEU A 132 19.87 13.81 20.50
N ILE A 133 19.17 14.63 21.26
CA ILE A 133 19.59 15.96 21.72
C ILE A 133 19.80 15.90 23.23
N ASP A 134 20.98 16.30 23.66
CA ASP A 134 21.29 16.55 25.07
C ASP A 134 21.93 17.96 25.17
N PRO A 135 21.30 18.95 25.85
CA PRO A 135 20.07 18.88 26.66
C PRO A 135 18.77 18.96 25.83
N PRO A 136 17.61 18.50 26.37
CA PRO A 136 16.31 18.59 25.72
C PRO A 136 15.97 20.04 25.34
N GLN A 137 15.94 20.34 24.05
CA GLN A 137 15.43 21.61 23.54
C GLN A 137 13.95 21.49 23.17
N LYS A 138 13.27 22.64 23.14
CA LYS A 138 11.85 22.75 22.79
C LYS A 138 11.60 22.06 21.43
N PRO A 139 10.57 21.19 21.31
CA PRO A 139 10.37 20.38 20.10
C PRO A 139 10.31 21.27 18.86
N SER A 140 11.10 20.91 17.84
CA SER A 140 11.12 21.57 16.54
C SER A 140 9.73 21.54 15.91
N SER A 141 9.42 22.51 15.04
CA SER A 141 8.09 22.81 14.46
C SER A 141 7.49 21.73 13.54
N ILE A 142 8.03 20.52 13.58
CA ILE A 142 7.48 19.37 12.87
C ILE A 142 6.33 18.86 13.74
N PRO A 143 5.08 18.76 13.22
CA PRO A 143 4.00 18.15 13.98
C PRO A 143 4.48 16.77 14.43
N PRO A 144 4.24 16.39 15.70
CA PRO A 144 4.71 15.11 16.22
C PRO A 144 4.23 14.04 15.26
N LEU A 145 5.16 13.37 14.60
CA LEU A 145 4.82 12.16 13.85
C LEU A 145 4.04 11.29 14.83
N PRO A 146 2.86 10.76 14.45
CA PRO A 146 2.15 9.81 15.31
C PRO A 146 3.18 8.76 15.71
N SER A 147 3.41 8.65 17.02
CA SER A 147 4.53 7.94 17.65
C SER A 147 4.94 6.75 16.82
N ILE A 148 5.98 6.93 16.02
CA ILE A 148 6.60 5.83 15.31
C ILE A 148 7.29 5.08 16.43
N ASP A 149 6.64 4.02 16.92
CA ASP A 149 7.07 3.13 18.02
C ASP A 149 8.32 2.32 17.62
N PHE A 150 9.31 2.97 17.01
CA PHE A 150 10.65 2.45 16.83
C PHE A 150 11.51 2.83 18.03
N HIS A 151 11.21 2.28 19.21
CA HIS A 151 12.03 2.36 20.43
C HIS A 151 12.47 3.75 20.93
N LEU A 152 12.13 4.83 20.22
CA LEU A 152 12.12 6.18 20.72
C LEU A 152 10.75 6.33 21.35
N GLU A 153 10.61 5.75 22.55
CA GLU A 153 9.75 6.30 23.59
C GLU A 153 9.70 7.81 23.40
N ARG A 154 8.50 8.39 23.47
CA ARG A 154 8.18 9.82 23.36
C ARG A 154 9.12 10.70 24.19
N ASP A 155 10.38 10.79 23.77
CA ASP A 155 11.44 11.45 24.46
C ASP A 155 11.53 12.76 23.72
N SER A 156 11.25 13.84 24.42
CA SER A 156 11.30 15.22 23.93
C SER A 156 12.73 15.67 23.58
N ARG A 157 13.56 14.73 23.11
CA ARG A 157 15.00 14.74 22.97
C ARG A 157 15.44 14.28 21.59
N THR A 158 14.58 14.31 20.56
CA THR A 158 15.00 13.96 19.19
C THR A 158 14.78 15.12 18.23
N THR A 159 15.77 15.42 17.40
CA THR A 159 15.64 16.28 16.21
C THR A 159 15.63 15.44 14.96
N PHE A 160 14.93 15.94 13.93
CA PHE A 160 14.99 15.40 12.57
C PHE A 160 15.63 16.44 11.65
N ASP A 161 16.84 16.15 11.20
CA ASP A 161 17.59 16.97 10.25
C ASP A 161 17.31 16.46 8.84
N GLU A 162 16.35 17.12 8.17
CA GLU A 162 15.89 16.75 6.83
C GLU A 162 16.97 17.04 5.78
N ILE A 163 17.21 16.06 4.91
CA ILE A 163 18.08 16.20 3.74
C ILE A 163 17.28 16.89 2.64
N GLU A 164 17.92 17.85 1.96
CA GLU A 164 17.32 18.53 0.82
C GLU A 164 16.86 17.54 -0.26
N SER A 165 15.57 17.61 -0.56
CA SER A 165 14.91 16.86 -1.62
C SER A 165 14.82 17.72 -2.87
N THR A 166 15.17 17.16 -4.02
CA THR A 166 15.03 17.87 -5.31
C THR A 166 13.60 17.84 -5.84
N ALA A 167 12.71 17.05 -5.23
CA ALA A 167 11.33 16.97 -5.64
C ALA A 167 10.56 18.20 -5.14
N VAL A 168 10.17 19.07 -6.07
CA VAL A 168 9.37 20.26 -5.75
C VAL A 168 7.89 19.91 -5.90
N GLY A 169 7.21 19.74 -4.77
CA GLY A 169 5.76 19.55 -4.69
C GLY A 169 5.31 18.09 -4.64
N ASN A 170 4.01 17.90 -4.43
CA ASN A 170 3.43 16.57 -4.26
C ASN A 170 3.45 15.77 -5.57
N MET A 171 3.62 14.45 -5.45
CA MET A 171 3.50 13.53 -6.57
C MET A 171 2.03 13.19 -6.80
N THR A 172 1.64 12.91 -8.05
CA THR A 172 0.25 12.61 -8.38
C THR A 172 0.12 11.30 -9.15
N VAL A 173 -0.90 10.52 -8.80
CA VAL A 173 -1.28 9.29 -9.49
C VAL A 173 -2.73 9.42 -9.96
N SER A 174 -2.98 9.08 -11.21
CA SER A 174 -4.33 8.96 -11.77
C SER A 174 -4.86 7.56 -11.49
N VAL A 175 -5.99 7.45 -10.80
CA VAL A 175 -6.63 6.17 -10.47
C VAL A 175 -7.96 6.10 -11.18
N PRO A 176 -8.25 5.05 -11.97
CA PRO A 176 -9.52 4.95 -12.65
C PRO A 176 -10.66 4.74 -11.64
N VAL A 177 -11.82 5.33 -11.92
CA VAL A 177 -13.03 5.23 -11.10
C VAL A 177 -14.18 4.67 -11.91
N GLY A 178 -15.07 3.94 -11.24
CA GLY A 178 -16.26 3.39 -11.88
C GLY A 178 -17.26 4.50 -12.22
N ARG A 179 -17.82 4.46 -13.43
CA ARG A 179 -18.90 5.36 -13.82
C ARG A 179 -20.22 4.91 -13.21
N THR A 180 -20.94 5.81 -12.56
CA THR A 180 -22.25 5.47 -11.98
C THR A 180 -23.32 5.17 -13.03
N ASP A 181 -23.15 5.69 -14.25
CA ASP A 181 -24.07 5.44 -15.36
C ASP A 181 -24.08 3.96 -15.80
N ASP A 182 -22.96 3.27 -15.60
CA ASP A 182 -22.80 1.87 -16.00
C ASP A 182 -23.39 0.89 -14.98
N ILE A 183 -23.84 1.37 -13.81
CA ILE A 183 -24.33 0.52 -12.72
C ILE A 183 -25.46 -0.40 -13.18
N TYR A 184 -26.45 0.13 -13.90
CA TYR A 184 -27.59 -0.67 -14.36
C TYR A 184 -27.18 -1.72 -15.41
N THR A 185 -26.23 -1.37 -16.27
CA THR A 185 -25.68 -2.28 -17.29
C THR A 185 -24.94 -3.44 -16.60
N VAL A 186 -24.05 -3.12 -15.66
CA VAL A 186 -23.28 -4.12 -14.90
C VAL A 186 -24.20 -5.00 -14.06
N GLN A 187 -25.17 -4.41 -13.36
CA GLN A 187 -26.12 -5.13 -12.52
C GLN A 187 -26.97 -6.11 -13.34
N THR A 188 -27.52 -5.66 -14.46
CA THR A 188 -28.37 -6.49 -15.32
C THR A 188 -27.56 -7.63 -15.96
N GLY A 189 -26.37 -7.33 -16.48
CA GLY A 189 -25.48 -8.34 -17.05
C GLY A 189 -25.07 -9.40 -16.02
N THR A 190 -24.72 -8.97 -14.82
CA THR A 190 -24.37 -9.87 -13.71
C THR A 190 -25.55 -10.76 -13.32
N PHE A 191 -26.75 -10.18 -13.16
CA PHE A 191 -27.96 -10.92 -12.82
C PHE A 191 -28.29 -12.01 -13.86
N ILE A 192 -28.26 -11.66 -15.15
CA ILE A 192 -28.51 -12.61 -16.23
C ILE A 192 -27.48 -13.73 -16.21
N THR A 193 -26.19 -13.39 -16.08
CA THR A 193 -25.09 -14.35 -16.10
C THR A 193 -25.18 -15.34 -14.93
N VAL A 194 -25.41 -14.83 -13.72
CA VAL A 194 -25.58 -15.65 -12.51
C VAL A 194 -26.81 -16.55 -12.63
N THR A 195 -27.92 -16.04 -13.16
CA THR A 195 -29.17 -16.80 -13.34
C THR A 195 -28.96 -17.94 -14.34
N LEU A 196 -28.37 -17.66 -15.50
CA LEU A 196 -28.08 -18.67 -16.52
C LEU A 196 -27.10 -19.73 -15.99
N GLY A 197 -26.04 -19.31 -15.30
CA GLY A 197 -25.09 -20.22 -14.65
C GLY A 197 -25.77 -21.13 -13.63
N SER A 198 -26.66 -20.56 -12.81
CA SER A 198 -27.43 -21.31 -11.81
C SER A 198 -28.39 -22.32 -12.45
N LEU A 199 -29.12 -21.91 -13.50
CA LEU A 199 -30.00 -22.81 -14.27
C LEU A 199 -29.22 -23.94 -14.94
N TRP A 200 -28.03 -23.64 -15.46
CA TRP A 200 -27.15 -24.64 -16.07
C TRP A 200 -26.68 -25.69 -15.05
N ILE A 201 -26.25 -25.24 -13.87
CA ILE A 201 -25.85 -26.13 -12.77
C ILE A 201 -27.04 -27.01 -12.35
N ALA A 202 -28.22 -26.40 -12.15
CA ALA A 202 -29.44 -27.12 -11.78
C ALA A 202 -29.83 -28.17 -12.84
N TYR A 203 -29.77 -27.82 -14.12
CA TYR A 203 -30.04 -28.74 -15.23
C TYR A 203 -29.04 -29.90 -15.27
N SER A 204 -27.76 -29.63 -15.03
CA SER A 204 -26.71 -30.64 -14.99
C SER A 204 -26.92 -31.64 -13.85
N ILE A 205 -27.28 -31.14 -12.65
CA ILE A 205 -27.63 -31.98 -11.50
C ILE A 205 -28.87 -32.82 -11.80
N TYR A 206 -29.93 -32.20 -12.33
CA TYR A 206 -31.16 -32.90 -12.69
C TYR A 206 -30.88 -34.07 -13.65
N ARG A 207 -30.11 -33.82 -14.71
CA ARG A 207 -29.70 -34.86 -15.66
C ARG A 207 -28.91 -35.98 -14.99
N ALA A 208 -27.97 -35.65 -14.10
CA ALA A 208 -27.17 -36.64 -13.39
C ALA A 208 -28.07 -37.55 -12.52
N VAL A 209 -29.03 -36.97 -11.79
CA VAL A 209 -29.98 -37.72 -10.96
C VAL A 209 -30.88 -38.61 -11.80
N VAL A 210 -31.43 -38.12 -12.91
CA VAL A 210 -32.28 -38.92 -13.80
C VAL A 210 -31.50 -40.10 -14.40
N LYS A 211 -30.25 -39.87 -14.83
CA LYS A 211 -29.38 -40.93 -15.35
C LYS A 211 -29.09 -41.99 -14.28
N ARG A 212 -28.77 -41.58 -13.05
CA ARG A 212 -28.53 -42.48 -11.91
C ARG A 212 -29.76 -43.34 -11.58
N LYS A 213 -30.95 -42.73 -11.53
CA LYS A 213 -32.21 -43.48 -11.31
C LYS A 213 -32.44 -44.53 -12.39
N ARG A 214 -32.17 -44.22 -13.66
CA ARG A 214 -32.26 -45.18 -14.78
C ARG A 214 -31.26 -46.34 -14.65
N THR A 215 -30.02 -46.08 -14.22
CA THR A 215 -29.02 -47.15 -14.01
C THR A 215 -29.36 -48.04 -12.83
N GLU A 216 -29.84 -47.49 -11.71
CA GLU A 216 -30.28 -48.26 -10.54
C GLU A 216 -31.50 -49.15 -10.87
N ALA A 217 -32.47 -48.62 -11.63
CA ALA A 217 -33.62 -49.42 -12.11
C ALA A 217 -33.20 -50.58 -13.02
N LYS A 218 -32.22 -50.36 -13.92
CA LYS A 218 -31.67 -51.45 -14.77
C LYS A 218 -30.88 -52.48 -13.96
N GLY A 219 -30.14 -52.06 -12.94
CA GLY A 219 -29.37 -52.96 -12.06
C GLY A 219 -30.24 -53.89 -11.23
N LYS A 220 -31.41 -53.41 -10.75
CA LYS A 220 -32.37 -54.26 -10.01
C LYS A 220 -32.99 -55.34 -10.90
N ARG A 221 -33.30 -55.05 -12.17
CA ARG A 221 -33.91 -56.00 -13.11
C ARG A 221 -33.00 -57.18 -13.49
N ARG A 222 -31.67 -57.01 -13.41
CA ARG A 222 -30.68 -58.05 -13.72
C ARG A 222 -30.37 -59.00 -12.55
N LYS A 223 -30.83 -58.71 -11.33
CA LYS A 223 -30.63 -59.58 -10.15
C LYS A 223 -31.80 -60.53 -9.87
N SER A 224 -32.89 -60.41 -10.63
CA SER A 224 -34.14 -61.17 -10.45
C SER A 224 -34.37 -62.24 -11.52
N GLU A 225 -33.41 -62.44 -12.43
CA GLU A 225 -33.32 -63.59 -13.34
C GLU A 225 -32.19 -64.49 -12.84
#